data_AF-A0A9X2SUF1-F1
#
_entry.id   AF-A0A9X2SUF1-F1
#
_cell.length_a   1.000
_cell.length_b   1.000
_cell.length_c   1.000
_cell.angle_alpha   90.00
_cell.angle_beta   90.00
_cell.angle_gamma   90.00
#
_symmetry.space_group_name_H-M   'P 1'
#
loop_
_entity.id
_entity.type
_entity.pdbx_description
1 polymer ?
#
loop_
_entity_poly.entity_id
_entity_poly.type
_entity_poly.pdbx_seq_one_letter_code
_entity_poly.pdbx_strand_id
1 'polypeptide(L)'
;MRKNFAIAICGIFAIICVGSAIGMFYVKTEPMNIDLMAALVGVLSILVTVLIGFQIANYFFAKDYLLKVINEKVDAKLGKITHTIKGYSLYARDKFYFHSFYINAFDLYMEALNEVVIGGDAESIDYIASKVIMVIEEMEKQNKCYIMTMYKLKYIKIANKLKGENCNRILNFILEAGGVDGDGSTFIYPPQTPQIQKDEGK
;
A
#
# COMPACT_ATOMS: atom_id res chain seq x y z
N MET A 1 -28.01 -2.14 -5.89
CA MET A 1 -27.81 -2.27 -7.36
C MET A 1 -28.09 -3.67 -7.90
N ARG A 2 -27.55 -4.76 -7.31
CA ARG A 2 -27.81 -6.15 -7.75
C ARG A 2 -29.30 -6.55 -7.86
N LYS A 3 -30.14 -6.13 -6.90
CA LYS A 3 -31.58 -6.45 -6.89
C LYS A 3 -32.34 -5.84 -8.06
N ASN A 4 -32.15 -4.55 -8.32
CA ASN A 4 -32.83 -3.83 -9.41
C ASN A 4 -32.42 -4.39 -10.79
N PHE A 5 -31.18 -4.87 -10.90
CA PHE A 5 -30.66 -5.46 -12.12
C PHE A 5 -31.20 -6.88 -12.37
N ALA A 6 -31.31 -7.70 -11.32
CA ALA A 6 -31.97 -9.01 -11.40
C ALA A 6 -33.46 -8.86 -11.77
N ILE A 7 -34.14 -7.86 -11.23
CA ILE A 7 -35.53 -7.53 -11.57
C ILE A 7 -35.66 -7.13 -13.05
N ALA A 8 -34.71 -6.35 -13.59
CA ALA A 8 -34.71 -5.98 -15.00
C ALA A 8 -34.50 -7.18 -15.93
N ILE A 9 -33.56 -8.09 -15.60
CA ILE A 9 -33.33 -9.32 -16.37
C ILE A 9 -34.56 -10.24 -16.31
N CYS A 10 -35.13 -10.46 -15.12
CA CYS A 10 -36.34 -11.24 -14.97
C CYS A 10 -37.53 -10.63 -15.72
N GLY A 11 -37.64 -9.30 -15.77
CA GLY A 11 -38.64 -8.58 -16.55
C GLY A 11 -38.49 -8.83 -18.06
N ILE A 12 -37.27 -8.77 -18.59
CA ILE A 12 -36.99 -9.06 -20.01
C ILE A 12 -37.29 -10.53 -20.34
N PHE A 13 -36.89 -11.47 -19.47
CA PHE A 13 -37.22 -12.90 -19.60
C PHE A 13 -38.73 -13.14 -19.62
N ALA A 14 -39.48 -12.49 -18.73
CA ALA A 14 -40.93 -12.61 -18.66
C ALA A 14 -41.60 -12.10 -19.95
N ILE A 15 -41.15 -10.95 -20.49
CA ILE A 15 -41.69 -10.37 -21.72
C ILE A 15 -41.42 -11.29 -22.93
N ILE A 16 -40.22 -11.87 -23.02
CA ILE A 16 -39.84 -12.78 -24.11
C ILE A 16 -40.63 -14.09 -24.07
N CYS A 17 -40.78 -14.70 -22.88
CA CYS A 17 -41.54 -15.94 -22.71
C CYS A 17 -43.03 -15.73 -22.97
N VAL A 18 -43.60 -14.60 -22.54
CA VAL A 18 -45.01 -14.26 -22.82
C VAL A 18 -45.20 -13.95 -24.31
N GLY A 19 -44.29 -13.20 -24.93
CA GLY A 19 -44.34 -12.90 -26.36
C GLY A 19 -44.24 -14.15 -27.26
N SER A 20 -43.38 -15.11 -26.90
CA SER A 20 -43.25 -16.37 -27.64
C SER A 20 -44.46 -17.30 -27.45
N ALA A 21 -45.04 -17.33 -26.25
CA ALA A 21 -46.28 -18.07 -25.99
C ALA A 21 -47.49 -17.51 -26.75
N ILE A 22 -47.62 -16.18 -26.83
CA ILE A 22 -48.67 -15.50 -27.62
C ILE A 22 -48.48 -15.78 -29.12
N GLY A 23 -47.24 -15.74 -29.61
CA GLY A 23 -46.90 -16.06 -31.00
C GLY A 23 -47.27 -17.50 -31.39
N MET A 24 -47.04 -18.48 -30.50
CA MET A 24 -47.46 -19.87 -30.73
C MET A 24 -48.99 -20.07 -30.68
N PHE A 25 -49.72 -19.24 -29.91
CA PHE A 25 -51.18 -19.36 -29.78
C PHE A 25 -51.94 -18.80 -31.00
N TYR A 26 -51.44 -17.73 -31.63
CA TYR A 26 -52.09 -17.10 -32.79
C TYR A 26 -51.82 -17.80 -34.14
N VAL A 27 -50.89 -18.75 -34.19
CA VAL A 27 -50.50 -19.49 -35.40
C VAL A 27 -51.29 -20.81 -35.59
N LYS A 28 -52.37 -21.01 -34.83
CA LYS A 28 -53.35 -22.08 -35.12
C LYS A 28 -54.26 -21.66 -36.28
N THR A 29 -53.72 -21.72 -37.51
CA THR A 29 -54.52 -21.84 -38.73
C THR A 29 -54.58 -23.33 -39.11
N GLU A 30 -55.77 -23.89 -39.22
CA GLU A 30 -55.94 -25.22 -39.82
C GLU A 30 -55.80 -25.13 -41.35
N PRO A 31 -55.17 -26.11 -42.03
CA PRO A 31 -54.65 -27.35 -41.49
C PRO A 31 -53.24 -27.18 -40.88
N MET A 32 -53.05 -27.88 -39.75
CA MET A 32 -51.93 -27.81 -38.82
C MET A 32 -50.55 -27.95 -39.49
N ASN A 33 -49.93 -26.83 -39.84
CA ASN A 33 -48.51 -26.75 -40.15
C ASN A 33 -47.86 -25.93 -39.03
N ILE A 34 -47.01 -26.57 -38.23
CA ILE A 34 -46.18 -25.85 -37.26
C ILE A 34 -45.35 -24.87 -38.07
N ASP A 35 -45.54 -23.57 -37.84
CA ASP A 35 -44.72 -22.56 -38.47
C ASP A 35 -43.29 -22.67 -37.91
N LEU A 36 -42.47 -23.41 -38.65
CA LEU A 36 -41.11 -23.77 -38.30
C LEU A 36 -40.24 -22.51 -38.11
N MET A 37 -40.60 -21.40 -38.78
CA MET A 37 -39.99 -20.08 -38.54
C MET A 37 -40.29 -19.56 -37.13
N ALA A 38 -41.54 -19.65 -36.67
CA ALA A 38 -41.94 -19.18 -35.34
C ALA A 38 -41.28 -20.00 -34.22
N ALA A 39 -41.20 -21.33 -34.39
CA ALA A 39 -40.49 -22.21 -33.47
C ALA A 39 -38.99 -21.88 -33.40
N LEU A 40 -38.36 -21.61 -34.55
CA LEU A 40 -36.95 -21.25 -34.64
C LEU A 40 -36.66 -19.89 -33.98
N VAL A 41 -37.53 -18.89 -34.17
CA VAL A 41 -37.43 -17.59 -33.49
C VAL A 41 -37.56 -17.73 -31.97
N GLY A 42 -38.45 -18.62 -31.49
CA GLY A 42 -38.60 -18.90 -30.06
C GLY A 42 -37.32 -19.48 -29.43
N VAL A 43 -36.72 -20.48 -30.08
CA VAL A 43 -35.45 -21.09 -29.61
C VAL A 43 -34.30 -20.07 -29.66
N LEU A 44 -34.21 -19.28 -30.74
CA LEU A 44 -33.18 -18.25 -30.88
C LEU A 44 -33.29 -17.19 -29.78
N SER A 45 -34.52 -16.80 -29.42
CA SER A 45 -34.76 -15.81 -28.38
C SER A 45 -34.32 -16.28 -26.99
N ILE A 46 -34.60 -17.55 -26.64
CA ILE A 46 -34.11 -18.16 -25.40
C ILE A 46 -32.58 -18.17 -25.38
N LEU A 47 -31.96 -18.57 -26.49
CA LEU A 47 -30.51 -18.69 -26.60
C LEU A 47 -29.81 -17.32 -26.47
N VAL A 48 -30.33 -16.29 -27.14
CA VAL A 48 -29.85 -14.90 -27.00
C VAL A 48 -29.98 -14.41 -25.56
N THR A 49 -31.10 -14.73 -24.89
CA THR A 49 -31.33 -14.27 -23.51
C THR A 49 -30.36 -14.94 -22.52
N VAL A 50 -30.08 -16.23 -22.68
CA VAL A 50 -29.07 -16.94 -21.88
C VAL A 50 -27.68 -16.36 -22.11
N LEU A 51 -27.32 -16.06 -23.36
CA LEU A 51 -26.02 -15.44 -23.69
C LEU A 51 -25.88 -14.05 -23.06
N ILE A 52 -26.92 -13.21 -23.11
CA ILE A 52 -26.92 -11.89 -22.48
C ILE A 52 -26.77 -12.02 -20.96
N GLY A 53 -27.53 -12.92 -20.32
CA GLY A 53 -27.42 -13.19 -18.89
C GLY A 53 -26.00 -13.64 -18.49
N PHE A 54 -25.40 -14.53 -19.28
CA PHE A 54 -24.04 -15.03 -19.05
C PHE A 54 -22.98 -13.94 -19.21
N GLN A 55 -23.08 -13.10 -20.26
CA GLN A 55 -22.17 -11.97 -20.47
C GLN A 55 -22.23 -10.97 -19.31
N ILE A 56 -23.43 -10.67 -18.81
CA ILE A 56 -23.58 -9.74 -17.69
C ILE A 56 -23.02 -10.34 -16.40
N ALA A 57 -23.28 -11.61 -16.11
CA ALA A 57 -22.73 -12.29 -14.94
C ALA A 57 -21.19 -12.27 -14.96
N ASN A 58 -20.58 -12.57 -16.11
CA ASN A 58 -19.13 -12.50 -16.30
C ASN A 58 -18.58 -11.08 -16.15
N TYR A 59 -19.29 -10.07 -16.65
CA TYR A 59 -18.88 -8.68 -16.50
C TYR A 59 -18.80 -8.26 -15.03
N PHE A 60 -19.81 -8.61 -14.21
CA PHE A 60 -19.79 -8.30 -12.79
C PHE A 60 -18.70 -9.07 -12.04
N PHE A 61 -18.52 -10.35 -12.33
CA PHE A 61 -17.48 -11.15 -11.71
C PHE A 61 -16.08 -10.62 -12.04
N ALA A 62 -15.82 -10.28 -13.30
CA ALA A 62 -14.55 -9.69 -13.72
C ALA A 62 -14.31 -8.32 -13.07
N LYS A 63 -15.34 -7.48 -12.97
CA LYS A 63 -15.25 -6.17 -12.29
C LYS A 63 -14.90 -6.31 -10.82
N ASP A 64 -15.60 -7.19 -10.09
CA ASP A 64 -15.36 -7.40 -8.66
C ASP A 64 -13.96 -7.99 -8.41
N TYR A 65 -13.52 -8.93 -9.25
CA TYR A 65 -12.17 -9.47 -9.20
C TYR A 65 -11.10 -8.41 -9.47
N LEU A 66 -11.28 -7.60 -10.53
CA LEU A 66 -10.34 -6.51 -10.85
C LEU A 66 -10.27 -5.46 -9.75
N LEU A 67 -11.41 -5.06 -9.18
CA LEU A 67 -11.44 -4.11 -8.06
C LEU A 67 -10.70 -4.66 -6.84
N LYS A 68 -10.87 -5.93 -6.52
CA LYS A 68 -10.15 -6.58 -5.43
C LYS A 68 -8.64 -6.57 -5.67
N VAL A 69 -8.20 -6.99 -6.85
CA VAL A 69 -6.77 -7.02 -7.22
C VAL A 69 -6.17 -5.62 -7.25
N ILE A 70 -6.90 -4.62 -7.74
CA ILE A 70 -6.46 -3.23 -7.76
C ILE A 70 -6.31 -2.71 -6.34
N ASN A 71 -7.31 -2.89 -5.47
CA ASN A 71 -7.25 -2.43 -4.09
C ASN A 71 -6.08 -3.07 -3.34
N GLU A 72 -5.89 -4.38 -3.45
CA GLU A 72 -4.75 -5.06 -2.81
C GLU A 72 -3.39 -4.50 -3.30
N LYS A 73 -3.24 -4.25 -4.60
CA LYS A 73 -2.01 -3.66 -5.15
C LYS A 73 -1.84 -2.19 -4.75
N VAL A 74 -2.91 -1.42 -4.72
CA VAL A 74 -2.91 0.00 -4.35
C VAL A 74 -2.61 0.15 -2.87
N ASP A 75 -3.23 -0.64 -1.99
CA ASP A 75 -2.97 -0.66 -0.55
C ASP A 75 -1.52 -1.07 -0.25
N ALA A 76 -1.01 -2.10 -0.93
CA ALA A 76 0.40 -2.49 -0.79
C ALA A 76 1.36 -1.36 -1.23
N LYS A 77 1.02 -0.63 -2.29
CA LYS A 77 1.83 0.50 -2.78
C LYS A 77 1.73 1.72 -1.85
N LEU A 78 0.53 2.01 -1.32
CA LEU A 78 0.29 3.04 -0.32
C LEU A 78 1.08 2.74 0.95
N GLY A 79 1.03 1.51 1.45
CA GLY A 79 1.82 1.08 2.61
C GLY A 79 3.31 1.36 2.41
N LYS A 80 3.87 1.00 1.25
CA LYS A 80 5.27 1.31 0.90
C LYS A 80 5.56 2.82 0.92
N ILE A 81 4.70 3.63 0.31
CA ILE A 81 4.85 5.10 0.30
C ILE A 81 4.78 5.66 1.72
N THR A 82 3.87 5.18 2.56
CA THR A 82 3.75 5.58 3.96
C THR A 82 5.03 5.30 4.74
N HIS A 83 5.64 4.13 4.55
CA HIS A 83 6.94 3.79 5.15
C HIS A 83 8.05 4.74 4.67
N THR A 84 8.12 5.05 3.37
CA THR A 84 9.09 6.03 2.84
C THR A 84 8.90 7.43 3.45
N ILE A 85 7.65 7.93 3.52
CA ILE A 85 7.33 9.23 4.15
C ILE A 85 7.71 9.23 5.63
N LYS A 86 7.43 8.14 6.34
CA LYS A 86 7.82 8.01 7.75
C LYS A 86 9.34 8.09 7.90
N GLY A 87 10.11 7.44 7.03
CA GLY A 87 11.58 7.56 6.98
C GLY A 87 12.04 9.02 6.83
N TYR A 88 11.49 9.75 5.86
CA TYR A 88 11.80 11.19 5.70
C TYR A 88 11.36 12.04 6.88
N SER A 89 10.25 11.72 7.55
CA SER A 89 9.78 12.47 8.71
C SER A 89 10.69 12.29 9.93
N LEU A 90 11.21 11.07 10.14
CA LEU A 90 12.20 10.78 11.17
C LEU A 90 13.51 11.53 10.91
N TYR A 91 13.93 11.58 9.65
CA TYR A 91 15.06 12.42 9.23
C TYR A 91 14.82 13.91 9.49
N ALA A 92 13.68 14.46 9.09
CA ALA A 92 13.38 15.89 9.27
C ALA A 92 13.41 16.30 10.76
N ARG A 93 13.08 15.38 11.67
CA ARG A 93 13.15 15.57 13.11
C ARG A 93 14.59 15.72 13.64
N ASP A 94 15.59 15.19 12.94
CA ASP A 94 16.99 15.17 13.38
C ASP A 94 17.77 16.48 13.15
N LYS A 95 17.27 17.41 12.31
CA LYS A 95 17.87 18.76 12.22
C LYS A 95 18.00 19.46 13.59
N PHE A 96 17.20 19.04 14.58
CA PHE A 96 17.25 19.52 15.96
C PHE A 96 18.24 18.76 16.88
N TYR A 97 18.60 17.50 16.58
CA TYR A 97 19.41 16.64 17.45
C TYR A 97 20.88 16.50 17.02
N PHE A 98 21.18 16.72 15.73
CA PHE A 98 22.53 16.63 15.16
C PHE A 98 23.57 17.49 15.90
N HIS A 99 23.15 18.59 16.54
CA HIS A 99 24.05 19.53 17.22
C HIS A 99 24.38 19.16 18.67
N SER A 100 23.77 18.13 19.26
CA SER A 100 23.96 17.84 20.69
C SER A 100 24.21 16.37 21.03
N PHE A 101 23.71 15.39 20.25
CA PHE A 101 23.88 13.97 20.59
C PHE A 101 24.00 13.07 19.35
N TYR A 102 25.24 12.80 18.91
CA TYR A 102 25.52 11.94 17.75
C TYR A 102 24.92 10.53 17.87
N ILE A 103 24.97 9.91 19.06
CA ILE A 103 24.41 8.56 19.29
C ILE A 103 22.91 8.51 18.97
N ASN A 104 22.16 9.54 19.36
CA ASN A 104 20.72 9.64 19.12
C ASN A 104 20.43 9.94 17.65
N ALA A 105 21.21 10.82 17.04
CA ALA A 105 21.12 11.07 15.60
C ALA A 105 21.31 9.76 14.82
N PHE A 106 22.34 8.98 15.15
CA PHE A 106 22.60 7.70 14.49
C PHE A 106 21.43 6.72 14.65
N ASP A 107 20.85 6.56 15.85
CA ASP A 107 19.66 5.71 16.04
C ASP A 107 18.47 6.18 15.18
N LEU A 108 18.20 7.49 15.17
CA LEU A 108 17.13 8.07 14.34
C LEU A 108 17.36 7.82 12.84
N TYR A 109 18.59 7.98 12.35
CA TYR A 109 18.91 7.69 10.96
C TYR A 109 18.84 6.20 10.63
N MET A 110 19.24 5.32 11.55
CA MET A 110 19.09 3.88 11.37
C MET A 110 17.61 3.46 11.36
N GLU A 111 16.76 4.11 12.16
CA GLU A 111 15.32 3.89 12.13
C GLU A 111 14.70 4.41 10.83
N ALA A 112 15.07 5.62 10.41
CA ALA A 112 14.66 6.18 9.12
C ALA A 112 15.08 5.27 7.95
N LEU A 113 16.31 4.75 8.00
CA LEU A 113 16.85 3.83 7.01
C LEU A 113 16.04 2.53 6.95
N ASN A 114 15.66 1.97 8.09
CA ASN A 114 14.81 0.78 8.14
C ASN A 114 13.44 1.03 7.50
N GLU A 115 12.82 2.19 7.76
CA GLU A 115 11.52 2.55 7.17
C GLU A 115 11.61 2.71 5.64
N VAL A 116 12.63 3.40 5.11
CA VAL A 116 12.79 3.51 3.65
C VAL A 116 13.16 2.19 2.97
N VAL A 117 13.89 1.30 3.66
CA VAL A 117 14.16 -0.06 3.18
C VAL A 117 12.88 -0.89 3.08
N ILE A 118 11.93 -0.71 4.01
CA ILE A 118 10.60 -1.34 3.92
C ILE A 118 9.79 -0.74 2.77
N GLY A 119 9.87 0.59 2.58
CA GLY A 119 9.25 1.27 1.44
C GLY A 119 9.77 0.78 0.08
N GLY A 120 11.06 0.42 0.01
CA GLY A 120 11.69 -0.20 -1.15
C GLY A 120 11.99 0.77 -2.29
N ASP A 121 12.01 2.08 -2.02
CA ASP A 121 12.39 3.11 -2.98
C ASP A 121 13.91 3.29 -2.97
N ALA A 122 14.58 2.94 -4.07
CA ALA A 122 16.04 2.91 -4.14
C ALA A 122 16.68 4.29 -3.92
N GLU A 123 16.09 5.34 -4.49
CA GLU A 123 16.58 6.72 -4.35
C GLU A 123 16.49 7.19 -2.89
N SER A 124 15.38 6.91 -2.21
CA SER A 124 15.22 7.23 -0.79
C SER A 124 16.15 6.40 0.10
N ILE A 125 16.38 5.13 -0.23
CA ILE A 125 17.35 4.28 0.48
C ILE A 125 18.76 4.88 0.36
N ASP A 126 19.20 5.20 -0.86
CA ASP A 126 20.51 5.78 -1.10
C ASP A 126 20.67 7.16 -0.41
N TYR A 127 19.62 7.99 -0.47
CA TYR A 127 19.61 9.28 0.20
C TYR A 127 19.78 9.13 1.72
N ILE A 128 18.97 8.31 2.38
CA ILE A 128 19.06 8.14 3.84
C ILE A 128 20.35 7.43 4.22
N ALA A 129 20.83 6.45 3.44
CA ALA A 129 22.12 5.81 3.67
C ALA A 129 23.28 6.81 3.60
N SER A 130 23.25 7.78 2.66
CA SER A 130 24.24 8.85 2.59
C SER A 130 24.24 9.73 3.86
N LYS A 131 23.07 9.93 4.50
CA LYS A 131 22.97 10.67 5.76
C LYS A 131 23.48 9.88 6.96
N VAL A 132 23.26 8.56 6.99
CA VAL A 132 23.89 7.69 8.00
C VAL A 132 25.42 7.81 7.90
N ILE A 133 25.98 7.77 6.68
CA ILE A 133 27.42 7.92 6.46
C ILE A 133 27.92 9.29 6.95
N MET A 134 27.21 10.37 6.65
CA MET A 134 27.55 11.70 7.14
C MET A 134 27.65 11.75 8.68
N VAL A 135 26.73 11.09 9.39
CA VAL A 135 26.77 11.01 10.86
C VAL A 135 27.99 10.21 11.34
N ILE A 136 28.28 9.08 10.67
CA ILE A 136 29.45 8.25 10.96
C ILE A 136 30.74 9.08 10.82
N GLU A 137 30.87 9.82 9.72
CA GLU A 137 32.04 10.67 9.47
C GLU A 137 32.22 11.75 10.56
N GLU A 138 31.12 12.37 11.01
CA GLU A 138 31.19 13.36 12.10
C GLU A 138 31.52 12.73 13.47
N MET A 139 31.02 11.53 13.74
CA MET A 139 31.38 10.75 14.94
C MET A 139 32.88 10.43 14.96
N GLU A 140 33.42 9.98 13.83
CA GLU A 140 34.84 9.63 13.69
C GLU A 140 35.74 10.86 13.84
N LYS A 141 35.38 12.00 13.25
CA LYS A 141 36.11 13.28 13.44
C LYS A 141 36.23 13.68 14.90
N GLN A 142 35.21 13.36 15.71
CA GLN A 142 35.17 13.70 17.14
C GLN A 142 35.68 12.57 18.05
N ASN A 143 36.15 11.46 17.48
CA ASN A 143 36.55 10.26 18.23
C ASN A 143 35.43 9.74 19.15
N LYS A 144 34.17 9.89 18.72
CA LYS A 144 32.94 9.50 19.45
C LYS A 144 32.22 8.36 18.71
N CYS A 145 32.95 7.29 18.41
CA CYS A 145 32.42 6.12 17.70
C CYS A 145 31.67 5.18 18.65
N TYR A 146 30.54 5.67 19.16
CA TYR A 146 29.70 4.93 20.09
C TYR A 146 28.27 4.78 19.56
N ILE A 147 27.66 3.63 19.86
CA ILE A 147 26.28 3.31 19.53
C ILE A 147 25.57 2.70 20.74
N MET A 148 24.23 2.73 20.75
CA MET A 148 23.45 2.04 21.79
C MET A 148 23.61 0.53 21.70
N THR A 149 24.15 -0.07 22.77
CA THR A 149 24.47 -1.51 22.83
C THR A 149 23.22 -2.36 22.54
N MET A 150 22.08 -1.98 23.12
CA MET A 150 20.81 -2.72 22.98
C MET A 150 20.30 -2.80 21.54
N TYR A 151 20.68 -1.87 20.66
CA TYR A 151 20.22 -1.82 19.28
C TYR A 151 21.24 -2.34 18.26
N LYS A 152 22.44 -2.74 18.69
CA LYS A 152 23.51 -3.20 17.78
C LYS A 152 23.06 -4.32 16.83
N LEU A 153 22.34 -5.32 17.34
CA LEU A 153 21.77 -6.40 16.51
C LEU A 153 20.70 -5.91 15.52
N LYS A 154 19.87 -4.93 15.90
CA LYS A 154 18.88 -4.30 15.02
C LYS A 154 19.59 -3.60 13.87
N TYR A 155 20.64 -2.84 14.16
CA TYR A 155 21.42 -2.12 13.15
C TYR A 155 22.10 -3.05 12.15
N ILE A 156 22.73 -4.14 12.62
CA ILE A 156 23.33 -5.15 11.72
C ILE A 156 22.29 -5.73 10.76
N LYS A 157 21.09 -6.05 11.27
CA LYS A 157 19.99 -6.57 10.42
C LYS A 157 19.54 -5.55 9.37
N ILE A 158 19.55 -4.26 9.68
CA ILE A 158 19.22 -3.20 8.73
C ILE A 158 20.32 -3.08 7.68
N ALA A 159 21.59 -3.01 8.09
CA ALA A 159 22.73 -2.92 7.20
C ALA A 159 22.76 -4.09 6.21
N ASN A 160 22.54 -5.32 6.67
CA ASN A 160 22.49 -6.51 5.81
C ASN A 160 21.37 -6.52 4.76
N LYS A 161 20.33 -5.68 4.90
CA LYS A 161 19.27 -5.53 3.88
C LYS A 161 19.67 -4.55 2.77
N LEU A 162 20.69 -3.73 2.99
CA LEU A 162 21.19 -2.78 1.99
C LEU A 162 22.01 -3.50 0.92
N LYS A 163 22.16 -2.84 -0.23
CA LYS A 163 23.03 -3.26 -1.32
C LYS A 163 23.90 -2.08 -1.71
N GLY A 164 25.14 -2.32 -2.12
CA GLY A 164 26.07 -1.28 -2.57
C GLY A 164 27.13 -0.88 -1.55
N GLU A 165 27.97 0.09 -1.91
CA GLU A 165 29.17 0.50 -1.17
C GLU A 165 28.85 1.05 0.24
N ASN A 166 27.74 1.79 0.35
CA ASN A 166 27.25 2.35 1.62
C ASN A 166 26.96 1.26 2.67
N CYS A 167 26.55 0.07 2.24
CA CYS A 167 26.27 -1.07 3.12
C CYS A 167 27.52 -1.49 3.91
N ASN A 168 28.64 -1.69 3.21
CA ASN A 168 29.88 -2.15 3.83
C ASN A 168 30.40 -1.12 4.83
N ARG A 169 30.31 0.17 4.49
CA ARG A 169 30.75 1.26 5.36
C ARG A 169 29.95 1.31 6.66
N ILE A 170 28.62 1.27 6.56
CA ILE A 170 27.72 1.30 7.73
C ILE A 170 27.91 0.04 8.58
N LEU A 171 28.02 -1.14 7.96
CA LEU A 171 28.21 -2.40 8.67
C LEU A 171 29.53 -2.42 9.45
N ASN A 172 30.64 -2.03 8.82
CA ASN A 172 31.95 -1.99 9.48
C ASN A 172 31.93 -1.04 10.68
N PHE A 173 31.35 0.15 10.51
CA PHE A 173 31.19 1.10 11.62
C PHE A 173 30.41 0.49 12.79
N ILE A 174 29.27 -0.18 12.54
CA ILE A 174 28.47 -0.81 13.60
C ILE A 174 29.27 -1.89 14.34
N LEU A 175 30.07 -2.68 13.62
CA LEU A 175 30.88 -3.75 14.21
C LEU A 175 31.98 -3.18 15.13
N GLU A 176 32.67 -2.15 14.66
CA GLU A 176 33.80 -1.50 15.35
C GLU A 176 33.38 -0.54 16.46
N ALA A 177 32.18 0.06 16.37
CA ALA A 177 31.70 1.03 17.33
C ALA A 177 31.58 0.45 18.74
N GLY A 178 32.03 1.26 19.72
CA GLY A 178 31.86 0.99 21.14
C GLY A 178 30.39 1.05 21.55
N GLY A 179 30.04 0.33 22.62
CA GLY A 179 28.68 0.35 23.19
C GLY A 179 28.53 1.42 24.26
N VAL A 180 27.38 2.09 24.30
CA VAL A 180 26.92 2.83 25.48
C VAL A 180 25.68 2.15 26.03
N ASP A 181 25.69 1.94 27.34
CA ASP A 181 24.55 1.45 28.09
C ASP A 181 23.67 2.65 28.48
N GLY A 182 22.48 2.68 27.93
CA GLY A 182 21.45 3.68 28.23
C GLY A 182 20.09 3.02 28.10
N ASP A 183 19.13 3.44 28.92
CA ASP A 183 17.76 2.88 28.93
C ASP A 183 16.91 3.34 27.73
N GLY A 184 17.50 4.10 26.80
CA GLY A 184 16.80 4.72 25.67
C GLY A 184 15.79 5.79 26.06
N SER A 185 15.58 6.08 27.35
CA SER A 185 14.53 6.95 27.87
C SER A 185 15.03 8.34 28.27
N THR A 186 16.31 8.47 28.65
CA THR A 186 16.88 9.76 29.11
C THR A 186 17.08 10.80 28.01
N PHE A 187 16.83 10.45 26.74
CA PHE A 187 17.20 11.30 25.60
C PHE A 187 16.07 11.57 24.59
N ILE A 188 14.85 11.04 24.81
CA ILE A 188 13.75 11.15 23.84
C ILE A 188 12.89 12.42 24.03
N TYR A 189 13.05 13.15 25.13
CA TYR A 189 12.28 14.38 25.36
C TYR A 189 13.14 15.47 26.01
N PRO A 190 13.34 16.65 25.39
CA PRO A 190 13.52 17.84 26.21
C PRO A 190 12.26 18.02 27.06
N PRO A 191 12.36 18.42 28.34
CA PRO A 191 11.19 18.84 29.10
C PRO A 191 10.46 19.91 28.27
N GLN A 192 9.17 19.70 28.01
CA GLN A 192 8.34 20.73 27.41
C GLN A 192 8.24 21.87 28.42
N THR A 193 9.10 22.87 28.32
CA THR A 193 8.90 24.12 29.04
C THR A 193 7.62 24.72 28.45
N PRO A 194 6.55 24.92 29.25
CA PRO A 194 5.38 25.62 28.77
C PRO A 194 5.83 26.99 28.29
N GLN A 195 5.64 27.27 27.00
CA GLN A 195 5.74 28.63 26.47
C GLN A 195 4.60 29.41 27.11
N ILE A 196 4.87 30.02 28.27
CA ILE A 196 4.02 31.07 28.83
C ILE A 196 4.11 32.20 27.81
N GLN A 197 3.10 32.31 26.95
CA GLN A 197 2.87 33.52 26.16
C GLN A 197 2.76 34.66 27.17
N LYS A 198 3.79 35.51 27.22
CA LYS A 198 3.63 36.85 27.76
C LYS A 198 2.75 37.58 26.77
N ASP A 199 1.49 37.71 27.18
CA ASP A 199 0.55 38.66 26.62
C ASP A 199 1.11 40.06 26.91
N GLU A 200 1.96 40.56 26.01
CA GLU A 200 2.39 41.96 26.03
C GLU A 200 1.25 42.80 25.47
N GLY A 201 0.28 43.10 26.33
CA GLY A 201 -0.70 44.14 26.07
C GLY A 201 0.00 45.48 25.85
N LYS A 202 -0.25 46.09 24.70
CA LYS A 202 -0.28 47.54 24.47
C LYS A 202 -1.22 47.86 23.32
#